data_AF-A0A914PU06-F1
#
_entry.id   AF-A0A914PU06-F1
#
_cell.length_a   1.000
_cell.length_b   1.000
_cell.length_c   1.000
_cell.angle_alpha   90.00
_cell.angle_beta   90.00
_cell.angle_gamma   90.00
#
_symmetry.space_group_name_H-M   'P 1'
#
loop_
_entity.id
_entity.type
_entity.pdbx_description
1 polymer ?
#
loop_
_entity_poly.entity_id
_entity_poly.type
_entity_poly.pdbx_seq_one_letter_code
_entity_poly.pdbx_strand_id
1 'polypeptide(L)'
;MKGDLEDCCGFCKITPKCKAYSWNDWEGGTCWLKSATGPVIDLYGVSYATLRPDPHIPVGTSFIGNFTYFGGEGKRACGNYVNPEIQKIAGVSKKYFISKIPSQDPICKYCINIEYRNKSIKVPISDQCNNCEKNQITLSFAAFKALEAPVVEFGINAVFEFTLC
;
A
#
# COMPACT_ATOMS: atom_id res chain seq x y z
N MET A 1 -10.37 -16.31 15.65
CA MET A 1 -11.48 -16.06 14.69
C MET A 1 -11.88 -17.38 14.08
N LYS A 2 -13.17 -17.71 14.00
CA LYS A 2 -13.61 -18.99 13.45
C LYS A 2 -13.58 -18.97 11.92
N GLY A 3 -13.09 -20.02 11.30
CA GLY A 3 -13.00 -20.15 9.84
C GLY A 3 -12.07 -21.27 9.41
N ASP A 4 -12.06 -21.55 8.11
CA ASP A 4 -11.15 -22.50 7.50
C ASP A 4 -9.74 -21.90 7.38
N LEU A 5 -8.75 -22.75 7.11
CA LEU A 5 -7.35 -22.34 6.96
C LEU A 5 -7.18 -21.16 5.97
N GLU A 6 -7.92 -21.19 4.86
CA GLU A 6 -7.86 -20.19 3.80
C GLU A 6 -8.42 -18.82 4.24
N ASP A 7 -9.35 -18.80 5.19
CA ASP A 7 -9.96 -17.57 5.71
C ASP A 7 -8.95 -16.75 6.55
N CYS A 8 -8.02 -17.43 7.21
CA CYS A 8 -7.12 -16.80 8.17
C CYS A 8 -6.24 -15.71 7.55
N CYS A 9 -5.88 -15.83 6.27
CA CYS A 9 -5.14 -14.79 5.56
C CYS A 9 -5.99 -13.52 5.38
N GLY A 10 -7.27 -13.68 5.04
CA GLY A 10 -8.22 -12.57 4.95
C GLY A 10 -8.42 -11.89 6.29
N PHE A 11 -8.65 -12.67 7.35
CA PHE A 11 -8.79 -12.17 8.72
C PHE A 11 -7.56 -11.40 9.19
N CYS A 12 -6.36 -11.90 8.91
CA CYS A 12 -5.14 -11.21 9.27
C CYS A 12 -4.99 -9.89 8.49
N LYS A 13 -5.34 -9.85 7.20
CA LYS A 13 -5.27 -8.61 6.38
C LYS A 13 -6.16 -7.49 6.89
N ILE A 14 -7.35 -7.80 7.41
CA ILE A 14 -8.29 -6.79 7.92
C ILE A 14 -8.07 -6.45 9.41
N THR A 15 -7.25 -7.22 10.11
CA THR A 15 -7.00 -7.01 11.54
C THR A 15 -5.80 -6.09 11.73
N PRO A 16 -5.98 -4.88 12.32
CA PRO A 16 -4.87 -3.96 12.55
C PRO A 16 -3.73 -4.64 13.29
N LYS A 17 -2.50 -4.39 12.81
CA LYS A 17 -1.24 -4.94 13.35
C LYS A 17 -1.05 -6.44 13.19
N CYS A 18 -1.94 -7.19 12.54
CA CYS A 18 -1.68 -8.61 12.28
C CYS A 18 -0.52 -8.76 11.30
N LYS A 19 0.41 -9.67 11.61
CA LYS A 19 1.61 -9.99 10.83
C LYS A 19 1.72 -11.48 10.51
N ALA A 20 0.98 -12.33 11.21
CA ALA A 20 0.94 -13.76 10.98
C ALA A 20 -0.35 -14.37 11.55
N TYR A 21 -0.64 -15.59 11.18
CA TYR A 21 -1.67 -16.39 11.82
C TYR A 21 -1.19 -17.83 12.03
N SER A 22 -1.80 -18.53 12.98
CA SER A 22 -1.85 -19.99 12.97
C SER A 22 -3.30 -20.44 12.94
N TRP A 23 -3.54 -21.66 12.48
CA TRP A 23 -4.84 -22.27 12.38
C TRP A 23 -4.75 -23.70 12.88
N ASN A 24 -5.78 -24.14 13.58
CA ASN A 24 -6.01 -25.53 13.95
C ASN A 24 -7.50 -25.83 13.99
N ASP A 25 -7.85 -27.10 14.18
CA ASP A 25 -9.22 -27.62 14.22
C ASP A 25 -9.97 -27.32 15.53
N TRP A 26 -9.39 -26.51 16.43
CA TRP A 26 -10.04 -26.07 17.66
C TRP A 26 -11.42 -25.46 17.36
N GLU A 27 -12.46 -25.96 18.03
CA GLU A 27 -13.86 -25.54 17.87
C GLU A 27 -14.40 -25.59 16.42
N GLY A 28 -13.87 -26.52 15.62
CA GLY A 28 -14.23 -26.67 14.22
C GLY A 28 -13.54 -25.65 13.31
N GLY A 29 -12.35 -25.20 13.69
CA GLY A 29 -11.51 -24.29 12.90
C GLY A 29 -11.32 -22.93 13.55
N THR A 30 -10.11 -22.66 14.04
CA THR A 30 -9.76 -21.39 14.70
C THR A 30 -8.50 -20.77 14.13
N CYS A 31 -8.61 -19.55 13.60
CA CYS A 31 -7.51 -18.66 13.25
C CYS A 31 -7.03 -17.84 14.46
N TRP A 32 -5.78 -18.05 14.84
CA TRP A 32 -5.03 -17.34 15.89
C TRP A 32 -4.15 -16.27 15.28
N LEU A 33 -4.66 -15.04 15.21
CA LEU A 33 -3.96 -13.89 14.64
C LEU A 33 -2.84 -13.41 15.56
N LYS A 34 -1.71 -13.04 14.98
CA LYS A 34 -0.48 -12.65 15.68
C LYS A 34 -0.02 -11.28 15.22
N SER A 35 0.35 -10.42 16.15
CA SER A 35 0.82 -9.06 15.87
C SER A 35 2.34 -8.96 15.60
N ALA A 36 3.05 -10.06 15.81
CA ALA A 36 4.49 -10.19 15.59
C ALA A 36 4.81 -11.51 14.89
N THR A 37 5.94 -11.53 14.19
CA THR A 37 6.59 -12.75 13.72
C THR A 37 7.72 -13.12 14.69
N GLY A 38 8.11 -14.39 14.71
CA GLY A 38 9.15 -14.90 15.59
C GLY A 38 9.58 -16.31 15.20
N PRO A 39 10.46 -16.95 15.99
CA PRO A 39 10.80 -18.36 15.83
C PRO A 39 9.52 -19.19 15.81
N VAL A 40 9.40 -20.06 14.82
CA VAL A 40 8.26 -20.95 14.70
C VAL A 40 8.54 -22.24 15.46
N ILE A 41 7.58 -22.67 16.26
CA ILE A 41 7.55 -24.01 16.84
C ILE A 41 6.50 -24.79 16.05
N ASP A 42 6.94 -25.81 15.31
CA ASP A 42 6.04 -26.68 14.58
C ASP A 42 5.29 -27.59 15.57
N LEU A 43 3.97 -27.44 15.60
CA LEU A 43 3.07 -28.27 16.39
C LEU A 43 2.20 -29.09 15.44
N TYR A 44 2.03 -30.37 15.75
CA TYR A 44 1.17 -31.26 14.97
C TYR A 44 -0.27 -30.71 14.92
N GLY A 45 -0.88 -30.72 13.73
CA GLY A 45 -2.23 -30.21 13.51
C GLY A 45 -2.34 -28.68 13.45
N VAL A 46 -1.23 -27.94 13.49
CA VAL A 46 -1.21 -26.48 13.39
C VAL A 46 -0.63 -26.04 12.05
N SER A 47 -1.44 -25.38 11.24
CA SER A 47 -0.98 -24.67 10.04
C SER A 47 -0.68 -23.22 10.38
N TYR A 48 0.30 -22.60 9.74
CA TYR A 48 0.63 -21.19 10.00
C TYR A 48 1.14 -20.51 8.74
N ALA A 49 0.97 -19.19 8.70
CA ALA A 49 1.61 -18.37 7.68
C ALA A 49 1.90 -16.98 8.23
N THR A 50 2.95 -16.36 7.71
CA THR A 50 3.23 -14.96 7.92
C THR A 50 2.57 -14.15 6.82
N LEU A 51 1.95 -13.02 7.16
CA LEU A 51 1.75 -11.97 6.17
C LEU A 51 3.13 -11.42 5.82
N ARG A 52 3.64 -11.82 4.66
CA ARG A 52 4.79 -11.15 4.07
C ARG A 52 4.27 -9.84 3.48
N PRO A 53 4.91 -8.68 3.80
CA PRO A 53 4.82 -7.55 2.89
C PRO A 53 5.20 -8.06 1.50
N ASP A 54 4.51 -7.59 0.46
CA ASP A 54 4.93 -7.91 -0.90
C ASP A 54 6.40 -7.52 -1.05
N PRO A 55 7.32 -8.42 -1.42
CA PRO A 55 8.75 -8.11 -1.47
C PRO A 55 9.09 -6.94 -2.40
N HIS A 56 8.17 -6.52 -3.27
CA HIS A 56 8.35 -5.38 -4.17
C HIS A 56 7.92 -4.04 -3.54
N ILE A 57 7.10 -4.06 -2.49
CA ILE A 57 6.63 -2.86 -1.81
C ILE A 57 7.33 -2.79 -0.44
N PRO A 58 8.28 -1.87 -0.26
CA PRO A 58 9.09 -1.80 0.95
C PRO A 58 8.32 -1.06 2.07
N VAL A 59 7.25 -1.70 2.56
CA VAL A 59 6.38 -1.20 3.63
C VAL A 59 7.16 -1.01 4.93
N GLY A 60 6.95 0.12 5.61
CA GLY A 60 7.65 0.44 6.86
C GLY A 60 9.11 0.87 6.66
N THR A 61 9.51 1.15 5.42
CA THR A 61 10.78 1.80 5.11
C THR A 61 10.51 3.07 4.33
N SER A 62 11.24 4.12 4.70
CA SER A 62 11.15 5.41 4.03
C SER A 62 12.19 5.51 2.91
N PHE A 63 11.84 6.18 1.82
CA PHE A 63 12.77 6.51 0.74
C PHE A 63 12.63 7.98 0.35
N ILE A 64 13.73 8.55 -0.14
CA ILE A 64 13.76 9.94 -0.62
C ILE A 64 13.51 9.95 -2.12
N GLY A 65 12.70 10.90 -2.56
CA GLY A 65 12.44 11.10 -3.97
C GLY A 65 11.79 12.43 -4.31
N ASN A 66 11.23 12.46 -5.50
CA ASN A 66 10.65 13.65 -6.09
C ASN A 66 9.17 13.39 -6.36
N PHE A 67 8.37 14.44 -6.41
CA PHE A 67 7.00 14.33 -6.87
C PHE A 67 6.63 15.41 -7.87
N THR A 68 5.75 15.04 -8.80
CA THR A 68 5.06 15.97 -9.70
C THR A 68 3.56 15.85 -9.46
N TYR A 69 2.73 16.50 -10.28
CA TYR A 69 1.29 16.32 -10.22
C TYR A 69 0.66 15.94 -11.56
N PHE A 70 -0.56 15.41 -11.49
CA PHE A 70 -1.40 15.13 -12.63
C PHE A 70 -2.83 15.62 -12.40
N GLY A 71 -3.49 16.00 -13.50
CA GLY A 71 -4.90 16.35 -13.55
C GLY A 71 -5.70 15.40 -14.46
N GLY A 72 -6.90 15.84 -14.80
CA GLY A 72 -7.81 15.13 -15.73
C GLY A 72 -8.57 13.98 -15.07
N GLU A 73 -9.89 13.98 -15.18
CA GLU A 73 -10.72 12.89 -14.66
C GLU A 73 -10.58 11.64 -15.52
N GLY A 74 -10.70 10.46 -14.92
CA GLY A 74 -10.63 9.22 -15.69
C GLY A 74 -10.36 7.98 -14.87
N LYS A 75 -10.44 6.83 -15.56
CA LYS A 75 -10.08 5.53 -15.00
C LYS A 75 -8.57 5.41 -14.87
N ARG A 76 -8.09 5.06 -13.67
CA ARG A 76 -6.66 4.93 -13.37
C ARG A 76 -6.21 3.48 -13.35
N ALA A 77 -4.90 3.26 -13.23
CA ALA A 77 -4.31 1.92 -13.28
C ALA A 77 -4.93 0.94 -12.27
N CYS A 78 -5.31 1.41 -11.07
CA CYS A 78 -5.99 0.58 -10.07
C CYS A 78 -7.46 0.29 -10.37
N GLY A 79 -7.96 0.70 -11.53
CA GLY A 79 -9.29 0.36 -12.04
C GLY A 79 -10.41 1.30 -11.61
N ASN A 80 -10.17 2.20 -10.66
CA ASN A 80 -11.17 3.16 -10.19
C ASN A 80 -11.23 4.39 -11.11
N TYR A 81 -12.44 4.92 -11.29
CA TYR A 81 -12.62 6.26 -11.86
C TYR A 81 -12.32 7.29 -10.77
N VAL A 82 -11.47 8.26 -11.08
CA VAL A 82 -11.05 9.27 -10.10
C VAL A 82 -11.12 10.67 -10.69
N ASN A 83 -11.29 11.65 -9.79
CA ASN A 83 -11.17 13.06 -10.08
C ASN A 83 -9.97 13.65 -9.31
N PRO A 84 -8.81 13.85 -9.96
CA PRO A 84 -7.59 14.35 -9.31
C PRO A 84 -7.68 15.79 -8.79
N GLU A 85 -8.67 16.57 -9.22
CA GLU A 85 -8.84 17.96 -8.80
C GLU A 85 -9.37 18.08 -7.37
N ILE A 86 -10.10 17.06 -6.91
CA ILE A 86 -10.75 17.03 -5.60
C ILE A 86 -10.30 15.84 -4.74
N GLN A 87 -9.93 14.70 -5.34
CA GLN A 87 -9.50 13.51 -4.62
C GLN A 87 -7.99 13.51 -4.44
N LYS A 88 -7.53 13.32 -3.20
CA LYS A 88 -6.11 13.16 -2.88
C LYS A 88 -5.70 11.71 -3.12
N ILE A 89 -4.95 11.46 -4.20
CA ILE A 89 -4.48 10.13 -4.60
C ILE A 89 -3.04 10.24 -5.12
N ALA A 90 -2.35 9.11 -5.20
CA ALA A 90 -1.02 9.02 -5.80
C ALA A 90 -0.98 8.00 -6.95
N GLY A 91 -0.15 8.31 -7.93
CA GLY A 91 0.41 7.37 -8.87
C GLY A 91 1.85 7.06 -8.51
N VAL A 92 2.25 5.81 -8.71
CA VAL A 92 3.61 5.33 -8.42
C VAL A 92 4.25 4.77 -9.69
N SER A 93 5.58 4.71 -9.72
CA SER A 93 6.29 4.14 -10.87
C SER A 93 5.81 2.73 -11.20
N LYS A 94 5.69 2.43 -12.50
CA LYS A 94 5.42 1.07 -13.00
C LYS A 94 6.39 0.03 -12.43
N LYS A 95 7.60 0.42 -12.01
CA LYS A 95 8.59 -0.43 -11.36
C LYS A 95 8.09 -1.06 -10.04
N TYR A 96 6.99 -0.56 -9.44
CA TYR A 96 6.35 -1.16 -8.27
C TYR A 96 5.15 -2.06 -8.58
N PHE A 97 4.65 -2.04 -9.81
CA PHE A 97 3.58 -2.94 -10.24
C PHE A 97 4.20 -4.26 -10.68
N ILE A 98 3.65 -5.36 -10.17
CA ILE A 98 4.09 -6.74 -10.46
C ILE A 98 3.04 -7.51 -11.27
N SER A 99 1.78 -7.11 -11.18
CA SER A 99 0.68 -7.74 -11.90
C SER A 99 0.69 -7.33 -13.36
N LYS A 100 0.42 -8.30 -14.26
CA LYS A 100 0.20 -8.02 -15.68
C LYS A 100 -1.02 -7.12 -15.92
N ILE A 101 -2.02 -7.24 -15.04
CA ILE A 101 -3.24 -6.43 -15.03
C ILE A 101 -3.10 -5.42 -13.89
N PRO A 102 -2.87 -4.13 -14.16
CA PRO A 102 -2.60 -3.13 -13.12
C PRO A 102 -3.73 -3.00 -12.09
N SER A 103 -4.99 -3.19 -12.50
CA SER A 103 -6.14 -3.07 -11.61
C SER A 103 -6.27 -4.20 -10.59
N GLN A 104 -5.49 -5.26 -10.74
CA GLN A 104 -5.40 -6.38 -9.80
C GLN A 104 -4.08 -6.38 -9.04
N ASP A 105 -3.26 -5.33 -9.19
CA ASP A 105 -1.98 -5.25 -8.54
C ASP A 105 -2.13 -5.09 -7.02
N PRO A 106 -1.37 -5.84 -6.20
CA PRO A 106 -1.38 -5.66 -4.76
C PRO A 106 -1.13 -4.22 -4.31
N ILE A 107 -0.35 -3.43 -5.06
CA ILE A 107 -0.03 -2.05 -4.70
C ILE A 107 -1.26 -1.14 -4.61
N CYS A 108 -2.33 -1.48 -5.32
CA CYS A 108 -3.59 -0.73 -5.31
C CYS A 108 -4.34 -0.79 -3.97
N LYS A 109 -3.87 -1.60 -3.01
CA LYS A 109 -4.40 -1.66 -1.64
C LYS A 109 -3.60 -0.81 -0.65
N TYR A 110 -2.50 -0.22 -1.12
CA TYR A 110 -1.58 0.55 -0.29
C TYR A 110 -1.82 2.05 -0.44
N CYS A 111 -1.40 2.73 0.60
CA CYS A 111 -1.31 4.18 0.68
C CYS A 111 0.17 4.56 0.76
N ILE A 112 0.46 5.81 0.43
CA ILE A 112 1.79 6.38 0.56
C ILE A 112 1.70 7.59 1.49
N ASN A 113 2.50 7.57 2.55
CA ASN A 113 2.75 8.75 3.39
C ASN A 113 3.79 9.59 2.67
N ILE A 114 3.54 10.90 2.58
CA ILE A 114 4.46 11.86 1.99
C ILE A 114 4.75 12.93 3.02
N GLU A 115 6.02 13.13 3.35
CA GLU A 115 6.50 14.24 4.17
C GLU A 115 7.33 15.20 3.33
N TYR A 116 6.96 16.47 3.36
CA TYR A 116 7.62 17.52 2.59
C TYR A 116 7.44 18.88 3.26
N ARG A 117 8.55 19.58 3.54
CA ARG A 117 8.57 20.93 4.12
C ARG A 117 7.63 21.10 5.33
N ASN A 118 7.76 20.23 6.33
CA ASN A 118 6.94 20.17 7.55
C ASN A 118 5.45 19.87 7.35
N LYS A 119 5.04 19.46 6.15
CA LYS A 119 3.69 18.98 5.88
C LYS A 119 3.73 17.48 5.65
N SER A 120 2.64 16.81 6.02
CA SER A 120 2.46 15.39 5.78
C SER A 120 1.06 15.10 5.27
N ILE A 121 0.96 14.21 4.29
CA ILE A 121 -0.30 13.65 3.82
C ILE A 121 -0.15 12.13 3.63
N LYS A 122 -1.24 11.39 3.89
CA LYS A 122 -1.40 9.98 3.52
C LYS A 122 -2.43 9.90 2.40
N VAL A 123 -2.09 9.29 1.28
CA VAL A 123 -2.99 9.17 0.13
C VAL A 123 -2.98 7.74 -0.44
N PRO A 124 -4.13 7.22 -0.92
CA PRO A 124 -4.18 5.92 -1.57
C PRO A 124 -3.46 5.92 -2.91
N ILE A 125 -2.82 4.80 -3.24
CA ILE A 125 -2.25 4.55 -4.55
C ILE A 125 -3.38 4.14 -5.47
N SER A 126 -3.58 4.91 -6.54
CA SER A 126 -4.66 4.68 -7.49
C SER A 126 -4.18 4.61 -8.94
N ASP A 127 -2.95 5.05 -9.23
CA ASP A 127 -2.47 5.14 -10.60
C ASP A 127 -1.04 4.63 -10.78
N GLN A 128 -0.67 4.44 -12.04
CA GLN A 128 0.65 3.98 -12.46
C GLN A 128 1.30 5.03 -13.35
N CYS A 129 2.56 5.35 -13.08
CA CYS A 129 3.37 6.15 -13.98
C CYS A 129 4.32 5.25 -14.80
N ASN A 130 4.09 5.18 -16.10
CA ASN A 130 4.83 4.29 -17.01
C ASN A 130 6.28 4.75 -17.27
N ASN A 131 6.53 6.06 -17.25
CA ASN A 131 7.81 6.65 -17.62
C ASN A 131 8.50 7.37 -16.43
N CYS A 132 8.11 7.04 -15.20
CA CYS A 132 8.68 7.64 -14.00
C CYS A 132 9.82 6.79 -13.45
N GLU A 133 10.83 7.48 -12.89
CA GLU A 133 11.84 6.82 -12.08
C GLU A 133 11.24 6.15 -10.84
N LYS A 134 11.97 5.17 -10.29
CA LYS A 134 11.45 4.36 -9.16
C LYS A 134 11.04 5.23 -7.97
N ASN A 135 11.79 6.31 -7.69
CA ASN A 135 11.51 7.19 -6.56
C ASN A 135 10.72 8.45 -6.95
N GLN A 136 10.11 8.47 -8.15
CA GLN A 136 9.27 9.56 -8.59
C GLN A 136 7.79 9.21 -8.39
N ILE A 137 7.09 10.04 -7.62
CA ILE A 137 5.67 9.90 -7.29
C ILE A 137 4.86 10.95 -8.06
N THR A 138 3.73 10.58 -8.63
CA THR A 138 2.81 11.53 -9.26
C THR A 138 1.63 11.76 -8.32
N LEU A 139 1.44 12.98 -7.83
CA LEU A 139 0.32 13.30 -6.94
C LEU A 139 -0.86 13.83 -7.74
N SER A 140 -2.09 13.60 -7.29
CA SER A 140 -3.21 14.35 -7.84
C SER A 140 -3.06 15.84 -7.52
N PHE A 141 -3.68 16.71 -8.32
CA PHE A 141 -3.62 18.16 -8.06
C PHE A 141 -4.11 18.52 -6.64
N ALA A 142 -5.15 17.85 -6.14
CA ALA A 142 -5.61 18.01 -4.76
C ALA A 142 -4.57 17.59 -3.70
N ALA A 143 -3.83 16.51 -3.95
CA ALA A 143 -2.77 16.04 -3.05
C ALA A 143 -1.54 16.97 -3.11
N PHE A 144 -1.14 17.38 -4.30
CA PHE A 144 -0.02 18.32 -4.50
C PHE A 144 -0.28 19.64 -3.78
N LYS A 145 -1.45 20.26 -3.97
CA LYS A 145 -1.85 21.52 -3.31
C LYS A 145 -1.80 21.45 -1.78
N ALA A 146 -1.97 20.25 -1.21
CA ALA A 146 -1.88 20.06 0.24
C ALA A 146 -0.43 20.18 0.76
N LEU A 147 0.56 19.91 -0.08
CA LEU A 147 1.99 19.99 0.26
C LEU A 147 2.64 21.29 -0.24
N GLU A 148 2.36 21.68 -1.47
CA GLU A 148 3.04 22.78 -2.15
C GLU A 148 2.07 23.63 -2.97
N ALA A 149 2.34 24.93 -3.08
CA ALA A 149 1.54 25.79 -3.95
C ALA A 149 1.80 25.42 -5.42
N PRO A 150 0.78 25.36 -6.29
CA PRO A 150 0.91 24.97 -7.70
C PRO A 150 1.54 26.08 -8.57
N VAL A 151 2.39 26.91 -7.97
CA VAL A 151 3.29 27.85 -8.65
C VAL A 151 4.60 27.16 -9.08
N VAL A 152 4.86 25.96 -8.56
CA VAL A 152 5.95 25.08 -8.98
C VAL A 152 5.38 23.78 -9.55
N GLU A 153 6.12 23.15 -10.47
CA GLU A 153 5.68 21.95 -11.17
C GLU A 153 6.04 20.64 -10.45
N PHE A 154 6.96 20.72 -9.48
CA PHE A 154 7.50 19.56 -8.78
C PHE A 154 8.00 19.90 -7.37
N GLY A 155 8.10 18.87 -6.53
CA GLY A 155 8.84 18.90 -5.27
C GLY A 155 10.00 17.90 -5.30
N ILE A 156 11.12 18.25 -4.66
CA ILE A 156 12.31 17.40 -4.51
C ILE A 156 12.58 17.13 -3.04
N ASN A 157 13.33 16.05 -2.76
CA ASN A 157 13.73 15.66 -1.40
C ASN A 157 12.54 15.44 -0.46
N ALA A 158 11.44 14.90 -0.99
CA ALA A 158 10.33 14.42 -0.18
C ALA A 158 10.66 13.04 0.39
N VAL A 159 10.17 12.78 1.59
CA VAL A 159 10.28 11.46 2.23
C VAL A 159 8.96 10.72 1.99
N PHE A 160 9.06 9.51 1.47
CA PHE A 160 7.93 8.66 1.16
C PHE A 160 7.99 7.36 1.96
N GLU A 161 6.84 6.88 2.41
CA GLU A 161 6.73 5.60 3.07
C GLU A 161 5.46 4.88 2.62
N PHE A 162 5.61 3.64 2.12
CA PHE A 162 4.46 2.79 1.82
C PHE A 162 3.86 2.27 3.11
N THR A 163 2.54 2.38 3.22
CA THR A 163 1.75 1.87 4.33
C THR A 163 0.50 1.20 3.79
N LEU A 164 -0.09 0.28 4.56
CA LEU A 164 -1.47 -0.09 4.30
C LEU A 164 -2.35 1.16 4.41
N CYS A 165 -3.31 1.28 3.49
CA CYS A 165 -4.48 2.08 3.75
C CYS A 165 -5.16 1.48 4.99
#